data_AF-A0A380EPY0-F1
#
_entry.id   AF-A0A380EPY0-F1
#
_cell.length_a   1.000
_cell.length_b   1.000
_cell.length_c   1.000
_cell.angle_alpha   90.00
_cell.angle_beta   90.00
_cell.angle_gamma   90.00
#
_symmetry.space_group_name_H-M   'P 1'
#
loop_
_entity.id
_entity.type
_entity.pdbx_description
1 polymer ?
#
loop_
_entity_poly.entity_id
_entity_poly.type
_entity_poly.pdbx_seq_one_letter_code
_entity_poly.pdbx_strand_id
1 'polypeptide(L)'
;MNKEQLEKMKNGKGFIAALDQSGGSTPKALKEYGCKRRSISNEDEMFQLVHDMRTRVVTSPSFSPDKFWVLFFSNKQWIAK
;
A
#
# COMPACT_ATOMS: atom_id res chain seq x y z
N MET A 1 -0.05 6.16 -20.54
CA MET A 1 0.27 4.81 -20.00
C MET A 1 1.38 4.22 -20.86
N ASN A 2 2.49 3.80 -20.26
CA ASN A 2 3.62 3.24 -21.01
C ASN A 2 3.19 1.90 -21.65
N LYS A 3 3.49 1.68 -22.94
CA LYS A 3 3.13 0.46 -23.68
C LYS A 3 3.67 -0.80 -22.99
N GLU A 4 4.84 -0.73 -22.37
CA GLU A 4 5.44 -1.84 -21.64
C GLU A 4 4.65 -2.23 -20.40
N GLN A 5 4.11 -1.24 -19.67
CA GLN A 5 3.25 -1.51 -18.50
C GLN A 5 1.94 -2.16 -18.92
N LEU A 6 1.36 -1.72 -20.05
CA LEU A 6 0.12 -2.29 -20.58
C LEU A 6 0.32 -3.76 -20.99
N GLU A 7 1.41 -4.08 -21.69
CA GLU A 7 1.70 -5.46 -22.09
C GLU A 7 1.97 -6.37 -20.88
N LYS A 8 2.66 -5.86 -19.86
CA LYS A 8 2.84 -6.62 -18.61
C LYS A 8 1.54 -6.79 -17.82
N MET A 9 0.63 -5.82 -17.82
CA MET A 9 -0.69 -5.98 -17.17
C MET A 9 -1.58 -6.99 -17.90
N LYS A 10 -1.47 -7.07 -19.24
CA LYS A 10 -2.25 -8.02 -20.04
C LYS A 10 -1.70 -9.44 -19.97
N ASN A 11 -0.37 -9.58 -20.09
CA ASN A 11 0.27 -10.87 -20.35
C ASN A 11 1.20 -11.34 -19.20
N GLY A 12 1.50 -10.46 -18.24
CA GLY A 12 2.38 -10.78 -17.11
C GLY A 12 1.75 -11.78 -16.16
N LYS A 13 2.56 -12.72 -15.68
CA LYS A 13 2.14 -13.69 -14.66
C LYS A 13 2.37 -13.10 -13.28
N GLY A 14 1.32 -13.02 -12.46
CA GLY A 14 1.43 -12.44 -11.12
C GLY A 14 0.08 -12.10 -10.50
N PHE A 15 0.11 -11.31 -9.44
CA PHE A 15 -1.06 -10.86 -8.70
C PHE A 15 -1.05 -9.34 -8.52
N ILE A 16 -2.23 -8.77 -8.29
CA ILE A 16 -2.38 -7.36 -7.93
C ILE A 16 -2.54 -7.29 -6.40
N ALA A 17 -1.59 -6.66 -5.73
CA ALA A 17 -1.68 -6.26 -4.34
C ALA A 17 -2.42 -4.93 -4.24
N ALA A 18 -3.64 -4.95 -3.69
CA ALA A 18 -4.43 -3.75 -3.45
C ALA A 18 -4.03 -3.10 -2.11
N LEU A 19 -3.24 -2.04 -2.17
CA LEU A 19 -2.88 -1.18 -1.04
C LEU A 19 -3.67 0.14 -1.10
N ASP A 20 -4.96 0.04 -1.44
CA ASP A 20 -5.85 1.15 -1.80
C ASP A 20 -6.86 1.55 -0.72
N GLN A 21 -6.54 1.27 0.55
CA GLN A 21 -7.42 1.66 1.64
C GLN A 21 -7.53 3.19 1.78
N SER A 22 -8.77 3.68 1.83
CA SER A 22 -9.11 5.07 2.16
C SER A 22 -8.90 5.37 3.65
N GLY A 23 -8.83 6.65 4.01
CA GLY A 23 -8.62 7.08 5.41
C GLY A 23 -9.62 6.48 6.41
N GLY A 24 -10.88 6.30 6.01
CA GLY A 24 -11.91 5.67 6.87
C GLY A 24 -11.71 4.18 7.12
N SER A 25 -11.00 3.47 6.23
CA SER A 25 -10.71 2.03 6.37
C SER A 25 -9.36 1.76 7.04
N THR A 26 -8.46 2.75 7.05
CA THR A 26 -7.13 2.67 7.66
C THR A 26 -7.10 2.18 9.12
N PRO A 27 -7.99 2.62 10.03
CA PRO A 27 -8.00 2.10 11.41
C PRO A 27 -8.21 0.59 11.48
N LYS A 28 -9.00 0.04 10.56
CA LYS A 28 -9.29 -1.39 10.49
C LYS A 28 -8.08 -2.17 10.00
N ALA A 29 -7.42 -1.72 8.92
CA ALA A 29 -6.18 -2.33 8.46
C ALA A 29 -5.08 -2.33 9.52
N LEU A 30 -4.87 -1.20 10.18
CA LEU A 30 -3.85 -1.10 11.23
C LEU A 30 -4.15 -2.05 12.40
N LYS A 31 -5.43 -2.18 12.78
CA LYS A 31 -5.85 -3.15 13.80
C LYS A 31 -5.56 -4.59 13.39
N GLU A 32 -5.90 -4.96 12.15
CA GLU A 32 -5.65 -6.30 11.60
C GLU A 32 -4.15 -6.58 11.44
N TYR A 33 -3.37 -5.54 11.17
CA TYR A 33 -1.91 -5.58 11.15
C TYR A 33 -1.28 -5.74 12.54
N GLY A 34 -2.06 -5.56 13.61
CA GLY A 34 -1.63 -5.71 15.01
C GLY A 34 -1.33 -4.41 15.74
N CYS A 35 -1.55 -3.24 15.12
CA CYS A 35 -1.47 -1.95 15.81
C CYS A 35 -2.66 -1.81 16.78
N LYS A 36 -2.38 -1.58 18.05
CA LYS A 36 -3.44 -1.42 19.06
C LYS A 36 -4.10 -0.05 18.87
N ARG A 37 -5.44 0.01 18.88
CA ARG A 37 -6.19 1.28 18.73
C ARG A 37 -5.84 2.36 19.77
N ARG A 38 -5.31 1.96 20.93
CA ARG A 38 -4.82 2.89 21.99
C ARG A 38 -3.49 3.56 21.67
N SER A 39 -2.76 3.08 20.66
CA SER A 39 -1.47 3.63 20.22
C SER A 39 -1.61 4.57 19.03
N ILE A 40 -2.82 5.09 18.76
CA ILE A 40 -3.08 6.05 17.69
C ILE A 40 -3.81 7.21 18.34
N SER A 41 -3.11 8.32 18.56
CA SER A 41 -3.61 9.49 19.27
C SER A 41 -4.28 10.52 18.35
N ASN A 42 -3.90 10.57 17.07
CA ASN A 42 -4.46 11.50 16.09
C ASN A 42 -4.45 10.91 14.66
N GLU A 43 -5.07 11.63 13.72
CA GLU A 43 -5.14 11.20 12.31
C GLU A 43 -3.78 11.20 11.61
N ASP A 44 -2.90 12.16 11.91
CA ASP A 44 -1.57 12.23 11.29
C ASP A 44 -0.71 11.00 11.64
N GLU A 45 -0.73 10.57 12.91
CA GLU A 45 -0.06 9.36 13.38
C GLU A 45 -0.66 8.11 12.72
N MET A 46 -1.98 8.06 12.56
CA MET A 46 -2.65 6.98 11.83
C MET A 46 -2.15 6.89 10.38
N PHE A 47 -2.04 8.04 9.69
CA PHE A 47 -1.57 8.10 8.32
C PHE A 47 -0.07 7.75 8.20
N GLN A 48 0.74 8.15 9.18
CA GLN A 48 2.15 7.75 9.23
C GLN A 48 2.30 6.24 9.42
N LEU A 49 1.54 5.64 10.34
CA LEU A 49 1.61 4.20 10.59
C LEU A 49 1.18 3.36 9.38
N VAL A 50 0.13 3.77 8.65
CA VAL A 50 -0.28 3.07 7.44
C VAL A 50 0.72 3.27 6.30
N HIS A 51 1.38 4.43 6.25
CA HIS A 51 2.48 4.67 5.33
C HIS A 51 3.64 3.71 5.62
N ASP A 52 4.10 3.63 6.87
CA ASP A 52 5.19 2.75 7.28
C ASP A 52 4.86 1.27 6.99
N MET A 53 3.61 0.86 7.25
CA MET A 53 3.10 -0.46 6.90
C MET A 53 3.20 -0.73 5.39
N ARG A 54 2.73 0.20 4.54
CA ARG A 54 2.78 0.07 3.07
C ARG A 54 4.22 0.03 2.56
N THR A 55 5.06 0.93 3.08
CA THR A 55 6.50 0.99 2.75
C THR A 55 7.19 -0.33 3.08
N ARG A 56 6.92 -0.91 4.25
CA ARG A 56 7.46 -2.22 4.64
C ARG A 56 7.01 -3.34 3.70
N VAL A 57 5.74 -3.34 3.26
CA VAL A 57 5.23 -4.37 2.33
C VAL A 57 5.92 -4.27 0.97
N VAL A 58 6.03 -3.06 0.42
CA VAL A 58 6.58 -2.84 -0.94
C VAL A 58 8.10 -2.97 -0.99
N THR A 59 8.81 -2.68 0.09
CA THR A 59 10.28 -2.82 0.18
C THR A 59 10.74 -4.20 0.64
N SER A 60 9.81 -5.08 1.03
CA SER A 60 10.14 -6.44 1.45
C SER A 60 10.78 -7.25 0.32
N PRO A 61 11.82 -8.06 0.57
CA PRO A 61 12.38 -8.97 -0.43
C PRO A 61 11.35 -9.97 -1.01
N SER A 62 10.28 -10.26 -0.25
CA SER A 62 9.17 -11.10 -0.72
C SER A 62 8.31 -10.39 -1.78
N PHE A 63 8.38 -9.06 -1.85
CA PHE A 63 7.66 -8.24 -2.82
C PHE A 63 8.52 -8.08 -4.09
N SER A 64 8.47 -9.10 -4.95
CA SER A 64 9.16 -9.06 -6.23
C SER A 64 8.30 -8.35 -7.30
N PRO A 65 8.82 -7.33 -8.00
CA PRO A 65 8.10 -6.60 -9.05
C PRO A 65 7.78 -7.47 -10.28
N ASP A 66 8.40 -8.65 -10.39
CA ASP A 66 8.10 -9.62 -11.45
C ASP A 66 6.79 -10.38 -11.18
N LYS A 67 6.33 -10.39 -9.94
CA LYS A 67 5.16 -11.17 -9.49
C LYS A 67 4.02 -10.30 -8.96
N PHE A 68 4.31 -9.08 -8.49
CA PHE A 68 3.32 -8.25 -7.83
C PHE A 68 3.23 -6.86 -8.45
N TRP A 69 1.99 -6.47 -8.75
CA TRP A 69 1.61 -5.09 -9.09
C TRP A 69 0.90 -4.46 -7.91
N VAL A 70 1.11 -3.16 -7.68
CA VAL A 70 0.44 -2.45 -6.58
C VAL A 70 -0.60 -1.50 -7.13
N LEU A 71 -1.82 -1.62 -6.60
CA LEU A 71 -2.82 -0.57 -6.71
C LEU A 71 -2.76 0.29 -5.45
N PHE A 72 -2.58 1.60 -5.61
CA PHE A 72 -2.56 2.55 -4.51
C PHE A 72 -3.79 3.44 -4.54
N PHE A 73 -4.29 3.78 -3.34
CA PHE A 73 -5.24 4.88 -3.20
C PHE A 73 -4.50 6.20 -3.39
N SER A 74 -4.96 7.01 -4.34
CA SER A 74 -4.42 8.34 -4.56
C SER A 74 -4.87 9.26 -3.43
N ASN A 75 -4.00 9.44 -2.44
CA ASN A 75 -4.01 10.65 -1.62
C ASN A 75 -2.79 11.45 -2.08
N LYS A 76 -3.02 12.56 -2.80
CA LYS A 76 -2.02 13.31 -3.60
C LYS A 76 -0.77 13.80 -2.84
N GLN A 77 -0.62 13.54 -1.54
CA GLN A 77 0.44 14.11 -0.71
C GLN A 77 1.62 13.17 -0.41
N TRP A 78 1.54 11.86 -0.67
CA TRP A 78 2.47 10.93 0.00
C TRP A 78 3.10 9.84 -0.90
N ILE A 79 3.09 10.03 -2.22
CA ILE A 79 3.89 9.21 -3.14
C ILE A 79 5.14 10.02 -3.48
N ALA A 80 6.29 9.58 -2.94
CA ALA A 80 7.63 10.11 -3.15
C ALA A 80 7.95 11.44 -2.43
N LYS A 81 8.39 11.33 -1.18
CA LYS A 81 9.65 11.92 -0.76
C LYS A 81 10.57 10.79 -0.31
#